data_AF-A0AAD1TSI0-F1
#
_entry.id   AF-A0AAD1TSI0-F1
#
_cell.length_a   1.000
_cell.length_b   1.000
_cell.length_c   1.000
_cell.angle_alpha   90.00
_cell.angle_beta   90.00
_cell.angle_gamma   90.00
#
_symmetry.space_group_name_H-M   'P 1'
#
loop_
_entity.id
_entity.type
_entity.pdbx_description
1 polymer ?
#
loop_
_entity_poly.entity_id
_entity_poly.type
_entity_poly.pdbx_seq_one_letter_code
_entity_poly.pdbx_strand_id
1 'polypeptide(L)'
;MDTAKIFKLSDSHIALSNVFIHINDKRTPAGNYFFRLDQLNSISVVNNSGLTPLLCVAGGFIDPTVTYEQFMSFLFQVFDEISKSDNSIQIYELIVDDETVRDVPPRTRKIVTPQ
;
A
#
# COMPACT_ATOMS: atom_id res chain seq x y z
N MET A 1 -10.48 -9.74 19.23
CA MET A 1 -9.63 -9.50 18.05
C MET A 1 -10.56 -9.53 16.86
N ASP A 2 -11.10 -8.37 16.48
CA ASP A 2 -11.94 -8.27 15.28
C ASP A 2 -11.00 -8.11 14.07
N THR A 3 -10.78 -9.21 13.36
CA THR A 3 -10.03 -9.22 12.12
C THR A 3 -10.82 -8.47 11.05
N ALA A 4 -10.29 -7.32 10.66
CA ALA A 4 -10.79 -6.46 9.60
C ALA A 4 -10.91 -7.17 8.25
N LYS A 5 -11.71 -6.58 7.33
CA LYS A 5 -11.98 -7.04 5.96
C LYS A 5 -10.72 -7.63 5.30
N ILE A 6 -10.77 -8.94 5.05
CA ILE A 6 -9.69 -9.70 4.40
C ILE A 6 -10.01 -9.79 2.92
N PHE A 7 -9.14 -9.24 2.07
CA PHE A 7 -9.18 -9.47 0.63
C PHE A 7 -8.20 -10.59 0.26
N LYS A 8 -8.68 -11.60 -0.48
CA LYS A 8 -7.83 -12.64 -1.08
C LYS A 8 -7.81 -12.46 -2.58
N LEU A 9 -6.61 -12.40 -3.14
CA LEU A 9 -6.39 -12.45 -4.58
C LEU A 9 -6.72 -13.87 -5.07
N SER A 10 -7.75 -13.99 -5.91
CA SER A 10 -8.13 -15.26 -6.55
C SER A 10 -7.50 -15.39 -7.95
N ASP A 11 -7.18 -16.62 -8.34
CA ASP A 11 -6.46 -17.09 -9.53
C ASP A 11 -6.98 -16.53 -10.88
N SER A 12 -6.76 -15.25 -11.18
CA SER A 12 -6.98 -14.72 -12.52
C SER A 12 -5.84 -15.16 -13.45
N HIS A 13 -6.16 -15.44 -14.71
CA HIS A 13 -5.27 -15.91 -15.79
C HIS A 13 -4.14 -14.92 -16.19
N ILE A 14 -3.88 -13.92 -15.37
CA ILE A 14 -2.86 -12.90 -15.56
C ILE A 14 -1.66 -13.36 -14.74
N ALA A 15 -0.46 -13.41 -15.31
CA ALA A 15 0.73 -13.75 -14.55
C ALA A 15 1.05 -12.61 -13.56
N LEU A 16 0.38 -12.60 -12.41
CA LEU A 16 0.62 -11.66 -11.30
C LEU A 16 2.11 -11.64 -10.87
N SER A 17 2.85 -12.70 -11.21
CA SER A 17 4.30 -12.82 -11.04
C SER A 17 5.13 -11.83 -11.88
N ASN A 18 4.55 -11.26 -12.93
CA ASN A 18 5.17 -10.24 -13.79
C ASN A 18 4.80 -8.81 -13.36
N VAL A 19 3.94 -8.67 -12.35
CA VAL A 19 3.44 -7.39 -11.86
C VAL A 19 4.14 -7.06 -10.55
N PHE A 20 4.76 -5.89 -10.51
CA PHE A 20 5.47 -5.37 -9.35
C PHE A 20 4.76 -4.12 -8.83
N ILE A 21 4.64 -4.03 -7.51
CA ILE A 21 4.12 -2.87 -6.81
C ILE A 21 5.30 -2.14 -6.15
N HIS A 22 5.43 -0.86 -6.44
CA HIS A 22 6.35 0.06 -5.76
C HIS A 22 5.54 1.08 -4.96
N ILE A 23 5.66 1.06 -3.64
CA ILE A 23 5.17 2.14 -2.78
C ILE A 23 6.36 3.07 -2.56
N ASN A 24 6.30 4.28 -3.13
CA ASN A 24 7.36 5.27 -3.09
C ASN A 24 6.97 6.39 -2.12
N ASP A 25 7.36 6.23 -0.86
CA ASP A 25 7.16 7.26 0.16
C ASP A 25 8.31 8.28 0.12
N LYS A 26 8.01 9.46 -0.42
CA LYS A 26 8.94 10.58 -0.50
C LYS A 26 9.09 11.33 0.84
N ARG A 27 8.19 11.08 1.80
CA ARG A 27 8.16 11.76 3.11
C ARG A 27 9.00 11.02 4.14
N THR A 28 9.13 9.69 4.02
CA THR A 28 9.92 8.88 4.95
C THR A 28 10.93 7.97 4.22
N PRO A 29 12.23 7.99 4.59
CA PRO A 29 13.23 7.13 3.96
C PRO A 29 12.91 5.63 4.07
N ALA A 30 12.17 5.24 5.10
CA ALA A 30 11.79 3.85 5.39
C ALA A 30 10.47 3.40 4.74
N GLY A 31 9.70 4.30 4.12
CA GLY A 31 8.39 3.99 3.54
C GLY A 31 8.44 3.47 2.10
N ASN A 32 9.63 3.14 1.59
CA ASN A 32 9.82 2.62 0.25
C ASN A 32 9.70 1.09 0.25
N TYR A 33 8.64 0.57 -0.36
CA TYR A 33 8.35 -0.86 -0.41
C TYR A 33 8.25 -1.35 -1.85
N PHE A 34 8.87 -2.48 -2.15
CA PHE A 34 8.83 -3.10 -3.46
C PHE A 34 8.53 -4.59 -3.33
N PHE A 35 7.46 -5.05 -3.96
CA PHE A 35 7.06 -6.45 -3.90
C PHE A 35 6.35 -6.87 -5.18
N ARG A 36 6.34 -8.19 -5.44
CA ARG A 36 5.55 -8.76 -6.52
C ARG A 36 4.10 -8.91 -6.10
N LEU A 37 3.18 -8.62 -7.01
CA LEU A 37 1.75 -8.65 -6.71
C LEU A 37 1.28 -10.07 -6.34
N ASP A 38 1.87 -11.12 -6.91
CA ASP A 38 1.57 -12.51 -6.54
C ASP A 38 2.02 -12.90 -5.13
N GLN A 39 2.87 -12.09 -4.50
CA GLN A 39 3.28 -12.30 -3.11
C GLN A 39 2.33 -11.63 -2.11
N LEU A 40 1.38 -10.79 -2.55
CA LEU A 40 0.41 -10.13 -1.69
C LEU A 40 -0.71 -11.10 -1.29
N ASN A 41 -0.61 -11.64 -0.07
CA ASN A 41 -1.51 -12.67 0.43
C ASN A 41 -2.83 -12.11 0.98
N SER A 42 -2.75 -10.99 1.69
CA SER A 42 -3.92 -10.35 2.29
C SER A 42 -3.67 -8.89 2.62
N ILE A 43 -4.74 -8.12 2.61
CA ILE A 43 -4.79 -6.73 3.07
C ILE A 43 -5.75 -6.69 4.24
N SER A 44 -5.38 -6.02 5.33
CA SER A 44 -6.21 -5.90 6.53
C SER A 44 -6.10 -4.50 7.11
N VAL A 45 -7.05 -4.10 7.96
CA VAL A 45 -6.99 -2.83 8.71
C VAL A 45 -6.60 -3.15 10.16
N VAL A 46 -5.54 -2.51 10.66
CA VAL A 46 -5.15 -2.66 12.06
C VAL A 46 -5.94 -1.67 12.92
N ASN A 47 -6.54 -2.16 14.00
CA ASN A 47 -7.19 -1.35 15.05
C ASN A 47 -8.26 -0.35 14.58
N ASN A 48 -9.46 -0.81 14.20
CA ASN A 48 -10.76 -0.08 14.15
C ASN A 48 -10.79 1.38 13.63
N SER A 49 -9.74 1.87 12.97
CA SER A 49 -9.58 3.29 12.63
C SER A 49 -9.42 3.52 11.13
N GLY A 50 -9.35 2.48 10.29
CA GLY A 50 -9.33 2.63 8.83
C GLY A 50 -8.13 3.39 8.28
N LEU A 51 -7.16 3.76 9.11
CA LEU A 51 -6.18 4.78 8.74
C LEU A 51 -5.03 4.23 7.90
N THR A 52 -4.65 2.98 8.06
CA THR A 52 -3.46 2.41 7.41
C THR A 52 -3.66 0.91 7.18
N PRO A 53 -3.41 0.39 5.95
CA PRO A 53 -3.53 -1.03 5.67
C PRO A 53 -2.31 -1.78 6.18
N LEU A 54 -2.52 -2.97 6.74
CA LEU A 54 -1.44 -3.94 6.94
C LEU A 54 -1.44 -4.94 5.78
N LEU A 55 -0.36 -4.92 5.00
CA LEU A 55 -0.16 -5.81 3.87
C LEU A 55 0.62 -7.04 4.33
N CYS A 56 0.06 -8.22 4.11
CA CYS A 56 0.78 -9.47 4.27
C CYS A 56 1.39 -9.86 2.93
N VAL A 57 2.71 -9.76 2.82
CA VAL A 57 3.47 -10.14 1.62
C VAL A 57 4.33 -11.35 1.95
N ALA A 58 4.47 -12.32 1.06
CA ALA A 58 5.18 -13.58 1.30
C ALA A 58 6.57 -13.37 1.93
N GLY A 59 6.66 -13.47 3.26
CA GLY A 59 7.87 -13.21 4.04
C GLY A 59 7.77 -12.13 5.13
N GLY A 60 6.66 -11.38 5.22
CA GLY A 60 6.49 -10.39 6.28
C GLY A 60 5.25 -9.52 6.17
N PHE A 61 5.26 -8.43 6.92
CA PHE A 61 4.21 -7.44 6.93
C PHE A 61 4.74 -6.07 6.52
N ILE A 62 3.97 -5.35 5.72
CA ILE A 62 4.24 -3.97 5.33
C ILE A 62 3.12 -3.10 5.88
N ASP A 63 3.50 -1.99 6.50
CA ASP A 63 2.61 -0.94 7.01
C ASP A 63 2.94 0.36 6.26
N PRO A 64 2.38 0.56 5.06
CA PRO A 64 2.68 1.71 4.23
C PRO A 64 1.93 2.94 4.75
N THR A 65 2.52 4.12 4.64
CA THR A 65 2.00 5.39 5.18
C THR A 65 0.83 5.99 4.37
N VAL A 66 -0.09 5.14 3.87
CA VAL A 66 -1.27 5.49 3.07
C VAL A 66 -2.54 5.00 3.75
N THR A 67 -3.72 5.51 3.36
CA THR A 67 -4.97 4.94 3.86
C THR A 67 -5.33 3.62 3.21
N TYR A 68 -6.16 2.83 3.90
CA TYR A 68 -6.68 1.58 3.34
C TYR A 68 -7.41 1.84 2.02
N GLU A 69 -8.24 2.88 1.97
CA GLU A 69 -8.98 3.26 0.76
C GLU A 69 -8.03 3.68 -0.37
N GLN A 70 -7.00 4.48 -0.09
CA GLN A 70 -6.02 4.88 -1.09
C GLN A 70 -5.29 3.67 -1.68
N PHE A 71 -4.84 2.75 -0.83
CA PHE A 71 -4.19 1.53 -1.29
C PHE A 71 -5.13 0.62 -2.09
N MET A 72 -6.37 0.46 -1.65
CA MET A 72 -7.36 -0.35 -2.39
C MET A 72 -7.75 0.28 -3.73
N SER A 73 -7.91 1.60 -3.79
CA SER A 73 -8.17 2.32 -5.05
C SER A 73 -7.03 2.14 -6.04
N PHE A 74 -5.78 2.29 -5.59
CA PHE A 74 -4.60 2.00 -6.40
C PHE A 74 -4.60 0.55 -6.88
N LEU A 75 -4.86 -0.41 -5.99
CA LEU A 75 -4.86 -1.82 -6.35
C LEU A 75 -5.95 -2.18 -7.37
N PHE A 76 -7.14 -1.57 -7.29
CA PHE A 76 -8.18 -1.75 -8.30
C PHE A 76 -7.79 -1.16 -9.66
N GLN A 77 -7.08 -0.04 -9.69
CA GLN A 77 -6.53 0.50 -10.94
C GLN A 77 -5.51 -0.47 -11.55
N VAL A 78 -4.59 -1.00 -10.73
CA VAL A 78 -3.65 -2.04 -11.16
C VAL A 78 -4.40 -3.23 -11.76
N PHE A 79 -5.44 -3.74 -11.09
CA PHE A 79 -6.24 -4.86 -11.63
C PHE A 79 -6.93 -4.55 -12.96
N ASP A 80 -7.48 -3.34 -13.12
CA ASP A 80 -8.11 -2.91 -14.36
C ASP A 80 -7.08 -2.80 -15.50
N GLU A 81 -5.88 -2.29 -15.22
CA GLU A 81 -4.81 -2.15 -16.21
C GLU A 81 -4.22 -3.49 -16.63
N ILE A 82 -3.89 -4.37 -15.68
CA ILE A 82 -3.32 -5.69 -16.02
C ILE A 82 -4.32 -6.55 -16.80
N SER A 83 -5.63 -6.32 -16.63
CA SER A 83 -6.67 -7.02 -17.42
C SER A 83 -6.65 -6.68 -18.91
N LYS A 84 -5.98 -5.57 -19.27
CA LYS A 84 -5.88 -5.04 -20.64
C LYS A 84 -4.48 -5.18 -21.22
N SER A 85 -3.52 -5.64 -20.41
CA SER A 85 -2.10 -5.63 -20.75
C SER A 85 -1.65 -6.95 -21.39
N ASP A 86 -0.52 -6.89 -22.10
CA ASP A 86 0.19 -8.10 -22.49
C ASP A 86 0.93 -8.68 -21.27
N ASN A 87 1.34 -9.94 -21.34
CA ASN A 87 1.95 -10.64 -20.21
C ASN A 87 3.40 -10.15 -19.91
N SER A 88 3.73 -8.92 -20.26
CA SER A 88 5.02 -8.27 -20.01
C SER A 88 5.20 -7.89 -18.54
N ILE A 89 6.46 -7.65 -18.18
CA ILE A 89 6.82 -7.18 -16.84
C ILE A 89 6.38 -5.73 -16.66
N GLN A 90 5.63 -5.47 -15.61
CA GLN A 90 5.04 -4.14 -15.32
C GLN A 90 5.32 -3.73 -13.88
N ILE A 91 5.62 -2.45 -13.70
CA ILE A 91 5.85 -1.84 -12.38
C ILE A 91 4.81 -0.74 -12.19
N TYR A 92 3.99 -0.87 -11.15
CA TYR A 92 3.01 0.12 -10.77
C TYR A 92 3.48 0.84 -9.52
N GLU A 93 3.49 2.17 -9.58
CA GLU A 93 4.02 3.01 -8.51
C GLU A 93 2.91 3.76 -7.79
N LEU A 94 2.85 3.62 -6.46
CA LEU A 94 2.05 4.43 -5.55
C LEU A 94 2.95 5.48 -4.91
N ILE A 95 2.84 6.73 -5.37
CA ILE A 95 3.63 7.85 -4.85
C ILE A 95 2.94 8.44 -3.60
N VAL A 96 3.67 8.47 -2.49
CA VAL A 96 3.24 9.11 -1.23
C VAL A 96 4.07 10.36 -1.01
N ASP A 97 3.44 11.52 -1.13
CA ASP A 97 4.02 12.84 -0.91
C ASP A 97 3.04 13.77 -0.18
N ASP A 98 3.41 15.03 0.00
CA ASP A 98 2.58 15.98 0.74
C ASP A 98 1.25 16.32 0.02
N GLU A 99 1.10 16.02 -1.27
CA GLU A 99 -0.13 16.21 -2.03
C GLU A 99 -1.02 14.96 -2.01
N THR A 100 -0.43 13.78 -1.94
CA THR A 100 -1.16 12.49 -1.99
C THR A 100 -1.45 11.91 -0.62
N VAL A 101 -0.74 12.33 0.43
CA VAL A 101 -0.96 11.83 1.78
C VAL A 101 -2.11 12.59 2.46
N ARG A 102 -2.82 11.91 3.35
CA ARG A 102 -3.86 12.55 4.17
C ARG A 102 -3.20 13.59 5.10
N ASP A 103 -3.81 14.78 5.21
CA ASP A 103 -3.47 15.78 6.23
C ASP A 103 -3.69 15.19 7.62
N VAL A 104 -2.64 14.60 8.21
CA VAL A 104 -2.62 14.15 9.60
C VAL A 104 -1.92 15.24 10.40
N PRO A 105 -2.62 15.92 11.32
CA PRO A 105 -2.00 16.92 12.18
C PRO A 105 -0.77 16.33 12.87
N PRO A 106 0.36 17.04 12.94
CA PRO A 106 1.54 16.57 13.64
C PRO A 106 1.16 16.17 15.07
N ARG A 107 1.33 14.89 15.42
CA ARG A 107 1.04 14.37 16.77
C ARG A 107 2.01 14.88 17.82
N THR A 108 3.10 15.51 17.39
CA THR A 108 4.14 16.08 18.23
C THR A 108 4.55 17.45 17.69
N ARG A 109 4.41 18.49 18.53
CA ARG A 109 5.03 19.79 18.33
C ARG A 109 6.24 19.91 19.26
N LYS A 110 7.40 20.25 18.71
CA LYS A 110 8.55 20.67 19.52
C LYS A 110 8.26 22.08 20.05
N ILE A 111 8.04 22.21 21.36
CA ILE A 111 8.01 23.53 22.01
C ILE A 111 9.47 23.94 22.17
N VAL A 112 9.90 24.93 21.40
CA VAL A 112 11.19 25.59 21.64
C VAL A 112 10.92 26.69 22.66
N THR A 113 11.28 26.44 23.91
CA THR A 113 11.26 27.48 24.94
C THR A 113 12.41 28.45 24.65
N PRO A 114 12.16 29.76 24.46
CA PRO A 114 13.25 30.74 24.37
C PRO A 114 14.04 30.73 25.69
N GLN A 115 15.37 30.74 25.59
CA GLN A 115 16.27 31.02 26.72
C GLN A 115 16.31 32.53 26.99
#